data_AF-A0A3L6JHB2-F1
#
_entry.id   AF-A0A3L6JHB2-F1
#
_cell.length_a   1.000
_cell.length_b   1.000
_cell.length_c   1.000
_cell.angle_alpha   90.00
_cell.angle_beta   90.00
_cell.angle_gamma   90.00
#
_symmetry.space_group_name_H-M   'P 1'
#
loop_
_entity.id
_entity.type
_entity.pdbx_description
1 polymer ?
#
loop_
_entity_poly.entity_id
_entity_poly.type
_entity_poly.pdbx_seq_one_letter_code
_entity_poly.pdbx_strand_id
1 'polypeptide(L)'
;MSRVSRDVPKEIAAFGEKQFSEAGALSVDVLRIKESTLRKYFKQLHGVMFVAAVVNQDRVRLYFFSIAGIMLGAENVDNSTYEMIRNAARLLAKFEKPKEPTVEELRMEATEEFRSSLSRAMHKTARALGRPDPRFPNIFVTKERLGQGAQSFGMQVEKDGTLLFEEAVASASWSEGAVLRASFLLLVGTDRAGQVFSQCAANGIAYSLLKSPQREQWLDVWRKNTAGKDLRPIVNHFVKHSECYGDRGFQRVLSLLESIPVDLSIDKCAAALGVIHDGYEVPLGTDDYHHIRAFCDSLKNPRKLHERRHLLESAHLAPRAVCNTVPLGKVLSVVVEDTPTDTGNSWLTVSYLDGSKLKNLTLRESSASPVTSLEYYLNIEDTVPKPGGILSQGRDLLRWALESIGVKSDEALTHEARLEFKQASLDTGEEAVLERLLEGRLKVLANSITGSLHRVVRLVESGNVLLLPDFGHLGIRPEWLLYGVIEDIRNTVRGCCLEATILARERDAHAIVSAPGSWGQRLVGAALSNGLVLFPVTHITSPRGVLREEDVFPEDPECMMWTQSVSIP
;
A
#
# COMPACT_ATOMS: atom_id res chain seq x y z
N MET A 1 -17.58 47.76 64.07
CA MET A 1 -16.40 48.20 63.29
C MET A 1 -16.25 47.28 62.08
N SER A 2 -16.44 47.82 60.88
CA SER A 2 -16.53 47.04 59.64
C SER A 2 -15.16 46.54 59.16
N ARG A 3 -15.13 45.28 58.69
CA ARG A 3 -14.00 44.71 57.94
C ARG A 3 -13.84 45.49 56.64
N VAL A 4 -13.00 46.51 56.64
CA VAL A 4 -12.57 47.21 55.43
C VAL A 4 -11.98 46.18 54.48
N SER A 5 -12.53 46.14 53.26
CA SER A 5 -12.28 45.18 52.21
C SER A 5 -10.78 44.95 51.95
N ARG A 6 -10.46 43.68 51.66
CA ARG A 6 -9.10 43.20 51.37
C ARG A 6 -8.66 43.46 49.92
N ASP A 7 -9.50 44.11 49.13
CA ASP A 7 -9.30 44.28 47.69
C ASP A 7 -8.65 45.63 47.37
N VAL A 8 -7.85 45.65 46.29
CA VAL A 8 -7.35 46.88 45.69
C VAL A 8 -8.55 47.65 45.14
N PRO A 9 -8.72 48.95 45.47
CA PRO A 9 -9.69 49.78 44.77
C PRO A 9 -9.47 49.69 43.26
N LYS A 10 -10.53 49.40 42.49
CA LYS A 10 -10.46 49.14 41.04
C LYS A 10 -9.78 50.28 40.29
N GLU A 11 -9.91 51.49 40.81
CA GLU A 11 -9.33 52.72 40.28
C GLU A 11 -7.79 52.71 40.35
N ILE A 12 -7.20 52.10 41.38
CA ILE A 12 -5.74 52.04 41.57
C ILE A 12 -5.13 50.94 40.68
N ALA A 13 -5.80 49.80 40.54
CA ALA A 13 -5.41 48.76 39.59
C ALA A 13 -5.53 49.28 38.14
N ALA A 14 -6.66 49.96 37.86
CA ALA A 14 -6.94 50.84 36.72
C ALA A 14 -5.73 51.69 36.30
N PHE A 15 -5.27 52.47 37.28
CA PHE A 15 -4.15 53.38 37.13
C PHE A 15 -2.82 52.65 36.89
N GLY A 16 -2.55 51.58 37.62
CA GLY A 16 -1.31 50.80 37.47
C GLY A 16 -1.18 50.16 36.09
N GLU A 17 -2.26 49.58 35.57
CA GLU A 17 -2.32 48.99 34.24
C GLU A 17 -2.16 50.06 33.14
N LYS A 18 -2.82 51.22 33.31
CA LYS A 18 -2.69 52.35 32.39
C LYS A 18 -1.27 52.91 32.36
N GLN A 19 -0.60 53.05 33.50
CA GLN A 19 0.79 53.50 33.55
C GLN A 19 1.75 52.47 32.93
N PHE A 20 1.49 51.17 33.10
CA PHE A 20 2.30 50.13 32.48
C PHE A 20 2.15 50.12 30.95
N SER A 21 0.92 50.24 30.43
CA SER A 21 0.64 50.18 28.99
C SER A 21 0.99 51.48 28.25
N GLU A 22 0.74 52.65 28.83
CA GLU A 22 0.92 53.94 28.15
C GLU A 22 2.29 54.58 28.40
N ALA A 23 2.90 54.38 29.58
CA ALA A 23 4.15 55.08 29.95
C ALA A 23 5.43 54.27 29.65
N GLY A 24 5.30 53.05 29.12
CA GLY A 24 6.44 52.20 28.76
C GLY A 24 7.31 51.77 29.96
N ALA A 25 6.73 51.72 31.16
CA ALA A 25 7.45 51.38 32.38
C ALA A 25 7.98 49.94 32.36
N LEU A 26 9.12 49.71 33.02
CA LEU A 26 9.67 48.35 33.14
C LEU A 26 8.77 47.46 34.01
N SER A 27 8.29 48.02 35.11
CA SER A 27 7.30 47.39 35.97
C SER A 27 6.48 48.42 36.73
N VAL A 28 5.25 48.05 37.10
CA VAL A 28 4.40 48.84 37.99
C VAL A 28 3.94 47.99 39.17
N ASP A 29 4.30 48.40 40.39
CA ASP A 29 3.92 47.72 41.63
C ASP A 29 2.84 48.52 42.36
N VAL A 30 1.70 47.89 42.65
CA VAL A 30 0.66 48.45 43.52
C VAL A 30 0.85 47.90 44.92
N LEU A 31 1.15 48.79 45.86
CA LEU A 31 1.54 48.49 47.23
C LEU A 31 0.50 49.03 48.21
N ARG A 32 0.24 48.30 49.30
CA ARG A 32 -0.42 48.83 50.50
C ARG A 32 0.64 49.15 51.55
N ILE A 33 0.67 50.40 51.99
CA ILE A 33 1.66 50.87 52.96
C ILE A 33 1.00 51.06 54.33
N LYS A 34 1.70 50.65 55.39
CA LYS A 34 1.28 50.96 56.77
C LYS A 34 1.60 52.43 57.06
N GLU A 35 0.71 53.12 57.76
CA GLU A 35 0.86 54.54 58.10
C GLU A 35 2.18 54.85 58.85
N SER A 36 2.69 53.90 59.64
CA SER A 36 4.00 53.99 60.30
C SER A 36 5.18 54.07 59.32
N THR A 37 5.09 53.37 58.19
CA THR A 37 6.10 53.37 57.13
C THR A 37 6.06 54.68 56.35
N LEU A 38 4.87 55.22 56.06
CA LEU A 38 4.69 56.52 55.41
C LEU A 38 5.29 57.67 56.23
N ARG A 39 5.05 57.72 57.54
CA ARG A 39 5.62 58.79 58.41
C ARG A 39 7.15 58.79 58.46
N LYS A 40 7.79 57.63 58.23
CA LYS A 40 9.25 57.50 58.24
C LYS A 40 9.91 58.11 57.00
N TYR A 41 9.28 57.96 55.84
CA TYR A 41 9.85 58.39 54.55
C TYR A 41 9.20 59.67 54.00
N PHE A 42 7.96 59.98 54.37
CA PHE A 42 7.17 61.09 53.85
C PHE A 42 6.44 61.83 54.98
N LYS A 43 7.14 62.78 55.60
CA LYS A 43 6.66 63.51 56.80
C LYS A 43 5.40 64.37 56.57
N GLN A 44 5.06 64.69 55.32
CA GLN A 44 3.97 65.60 54.95
C GLN A 44 2.72 64.89 54.38
N LEU A 45 2.76 63.57 54.15
CA LEU A 45 1.68 62.83 53.51
C LEU A 45 0.76 62.15 54.54
N HIS A 46 -0.29 62.85 54.98
CA HIS A 46 -1.35 62.28 55.82
C HIS A 46 -2.49 61.67 54.98
N GLY A 47 -2.98 60.49 55.37
CA GLY A 47 -4.15 59.84 54.74
C GLY A 47 -3.87 58.92 53.55
N VAL A 48 -2.60 58.67 53.22
CA VAL A 48 -2.19 57.71 52.18
C VAL A 48 -2.28 56.28 52.71
N MET A 49 -2.84 55.37 51.90
CA MET A 49 -2.95 53.93 52.23
C MET A 49 -2.38 53.01 51.16
N PHE A 50 -2.33 53.49 49.91
CA PHE A 50 -1.84 52.73 48.77
C PHE A 50 -0.82 53.55 47.98
N VAL A 51 0.10 52.86 47.33
CA VAL A 51 1.11 53.44 46.44
C VAL A 51 1.18 52.65 45.16
N ALA A 52 1.09 53.31 44.01
CA ALA A 52 1.47 52.72 42.73
C ALA A 52 2.87 53.20 42.38
N ALA A 53 3.84 52.29 42.33
CA ALA A 53 5.23 52.57 41.99
C ALA A 53 5.48 52.23 40.52
N VAL A 54 5.75 53.25 39.72
CA VAL A 54 6.12 53.10 38.31
C VAL A 54 7.65 53.10 38.21
N VAL A 55 8.22 51.95 37.86
CA VAL A 55 9.66 51.72 37.82
C VAL A 55 10.16 51.87 36.39
N ASN A 56 11.04 52.85 36.16
CA ASN A 56 11.76 53.06 34.91
C ASN A 56 13.27 52.82 35.15
N GLN A 57 14.05 52.64 34.07
CA GLN A 57 15.49 52.32 34.17
C GLN A 57 16.27 53.22 35.14
N ASP A 58 15.97 54.53 35.14
CA ASP A 58 16.75 55.51 35.90
C ASP A 58 15.98 56.10 37.10
N ARG A 59 14.68 55.84 37.25
CA ARG A 59 13.79 56.60 38.16
C ARG A 59 12.60 55.76 38.61
N VAL A 60 12.25 55.82 39.89
CA VAL A 60 10.97 55.27 40.39
C VAL A 60 10.04 56.42 40.73
N ARG A 61 8.85 56.43 40.12
CA ARG A 61 7.82 57.41 40.43
C ARG A 61 6.74 56.75 41.27
N LEU A 62 6.56 57.23 42.49
CA LEU A 62 5.53 56.79 43.42
C LEU A 62 4.31 57.69 43.28
N TYR A 63 3.14 57.08 43.10
CA TYR A 63 1.85 57.75 43.14
C TYR A 63 1.12 57.33 44.41
N PHE A 64 0.75 58.30 45.25
CA PHE A 64 0.13 58.06 46.54
C PHE A 64 -1.39 58.15 46.44
N PHE A 65 -2.09 57.18 47.00
CA PHE A 65 -3.55 57.09 46.95
C PHE A 65 -4.16 56.98 48.34
N SER A 66 -5.31 57.61 48.52
CA SER A 66 -6.15 57.48 49.70
C SER A 66 -6.88 56.12 49.73
N ILE A 67 -7.56 55.83 50.83
CA ILE A 67 -8.40 54.63 50.95
C ILE A 67 -9.56 54.58 49.93
N ALA A 68 -10.00 55.75 49.44
CA ALA A 68 -11.07 55.90 48.48
C ALA A 68 -10.58 55.85 47.01
N GLY A 69 -9.30 55.54 46.76
CA GLY A 69 -8.75 55.48 45.40
C GLY A 69 -8.42 56.84 44.78
N ILE A 70 -8.49 57.93 45.55
CA ILE A 70 -8.15 59.28 45.09
C ILE A 70 -6.63 59.48 45.16
N MET A 71 -6.02 59.90 44.05
CA MET A 71 -4.60 60.24 43.99
C MET A 71 -4.33 61.52 44.80
N LEU A 72 -3.49 61.41 45.83
CA LEU A 72 -3.15 62.50 46.75
C LEU A 72 -1.88 63.24 46.34
N GLY A 73 -1.01 62.60 45.55
CA GLY A 73 0.23 63.20 45.07
C GLY A 73 1.12 62.19 44.37
N ALA A 74 2.26 62.67 43.86
CA ALA A 74 3.29 61.82 43.27
C ALA A 74 4.68 62.37 43.57
N GLU A 75 5.64 61.48 43.77
CA GLU A 75 7.03 61.82 44.09
C GLU A 75 7.99 60.90 43.35
N ASN A 76 9.15 61.44 42.95
CA ASN A 76 10.23 60.63 42.38
C ASN A 76 11.17 60.22 43.51
N VAL A 77 11.46 58.94 43.61
CA VAL A 77 12.43 58.39 44.56
C VAL A 77 13.51 57.63 43.80
N ASP A 78 14.66 57.50 44.43
CA ASP A 78 15.73 56.63 43.96
C ASP A 78 15.39 55.16 44.21
N ASN A 79 16.02 54.26 43.45
CA ASN A 79 15.81 52.82 43.58
C ASN A 79 16.09 52.31 45.00
N SER A 80 17.07 52.89 45.71
CA SER A 80 17.42 52.44 47.06
C SER A 80 16.31 52.73 48.08
N THR A 81 15.70 53.93 48.02
CA THR A 81 14.54 54.28 48.84
C THR A 81 13.30 53.49 48.44
N TYR A 82 13.10 53.25 47.15
CA TYR A 82 12.00 52.40 46.69
C TYR A 82 12.10 50.97 47.24
N GLU A 83 13.26 50.34 47.19
CA GLU A 83 13.47 48.98 47.74
C GLU A 83 13.15 48.93 49.24
N MET A 84 13.54 49.95 50.01
CA MET A 84 13.17 50.05 51.43
C MET A 84 11.65 50.12 51.63
N ILE A 85 10.95 50.89 50.80
CA ILE A 85 9.49 51.00 50.84
C ILE A 85 8.83 49.68 50.41
N ARG A 86 9.33 49.05 49.33
CA ARG A 86 8.82 47.81 48.76
C ARG A 86 8.92 46.63 49.73
N ASN A 87 10.00 46.56 50.51
CA ASN A 87 10.22 45.55 51.55
C ASN A 87 9.36 45.80 52.80
N ALA A 88 9.03 47.06 53.09
CA ALA A 88 8.20 47.44 54.23
C ALA A 88 6.69 47.48 53.93
N ALA A 89 6.31 47.31 52.66
CA ALA A 89 4.93 47.38 52.16
C ALA A 89 4.45 46.02 51.63
N ARG A 90 3.12 45.85 51.57
CA ARG A 90 2.52 44.63 51.00
C ARG A 90 2.22 44.86 49.52
N LEU A 91 2.78 44.02 48.64
CA LEU A 91 2.41 43.98 47.22
C LEU A 91 0.98 43.47 47.06
N LEU A 92 0.21 44.18 46.24
CA LEU A 92 -1.18 43.84 45.92
C LEU A 92 -1.35 43.46 44.45
N ALA A 93 -0.66 44.14 43.54
CA ALA A 93 -0.60 43.81 42.12
C ALA A 93 0.76 44.22 41.54
N LYS A 94 1.26 43.46 40.57
CA LYS A 94 2.51 43.76 39.85
C LYS A 94 2.26 43.59 38.35
N PHE A 95 2.61 44.60 37.58
CA PHE A 95 2.56 44.58 36.12
C PHE A 95 4.00 44.62 35.61
N GLU A 96 4.45 43.55 34.96
CA GLU A 96 5.78 43.45 34.36
C GLU A 96 5.70 42.76 33.00
N LYS A 97 6.67 43.01 32.12
CA LYS A 97 6.73 42.28 30.85
C LYS A 97 6.90 40.78 31.15
N PRO A 98 6.18 39.88 30.45
CA PRO A 98 6.38 38.44 30.59
C PRO A 98 7.87 38.13 30.43
N LYS A 99 8.42 37.34 31.34
CA LYS A 99 9.81 36.88 31.24
C LYS A 99 9.93 36.08 29.94
N GLU A 100 10.97 36.36 29.15
CA GLU A 100 11.25 35.52 27.97
C GLU A 100 11.36 34.06 28.41
N PRO A 101 10.68 33.12 27.74
CA PRO A 101 10.71 31.72 28.11
C PRO A 101 12.15 31.23 28.11
N THR A 102 12.50 30.47 29.14
CA THR A 102 13.81 29.86 29.25
C THR A 102 14.04 28.89 28.08
N VAL A 103 15.31 28.61 27.77
CA VAL A 103 15.68 27.64 26.73
C VAL A 103 15.07 26.25 27.00
N GLU A 104 14.88 25.90 28.26
CA GLU A 104 14.23 24.65 28.66
C GLU A 104 12.72 24.68 28.41
N GLU A 105 12.04 25.80 28.70
CA GLU A 105 10.61 25.97 28.42
C GLU A 105 10.31 25.93 26.91
N LEU A 106 11.14 26.59 26.08
CA LEU A 106 11.03 26.52 24.61
C LEU A 106 11.24 25.10 24.08
N ARG A 107 12.17 24.34 24.68
CA ARG A 107 12.39 22.93 24.34
C ARG A 107 11.23 22.05 24.75
N MET A 108 10.63 22.30 25.92
CA MET A 108 9.44 21.59 26.38
C MET A 108 8.25 21.87 25.47
N GLU A 109 8.05 23.13 25.07
CA GLU A 109 7.00 23.53 24.14
C GLU A 109 7.18 22.87 22.76
N ALA A 110 8.39 22.93 22.19
CA ALA A 110 8.69 22.26 20.91
C ALA A 110 8.51 20.73 20.99
N THR A 111 8.90 20.12 22.12
CA THR A 111 8.73 18.68 22.34
C THR A 111 7.25 18.31 22.39
N GLU A 112 6.42 19.11 23.07
CA GLU A 112 4.98 18.87 23.15
C GLU A 112 4.27 19.10 21.81
N GLU A 113 4.70 20.11 21.04
CA GLU A 113 4.22 20.34 19.69
C GLU A 113 4.50 19.14 18.76
N PHE A 114 5.73 18.61 18.80
CA PHE A 114 6.07 17.40 18.06
C PHE A 114 5.31 16.19 18.55
N ARG A 115 5.08 16.04 19.85
CA ARG A 115 4.30 14.93 20.43
C ARG A 115 2.87 14.92 19.89
N SER A 116 2.20 16.08 19.92
CA SER A 116 0.84 16.26 19.40
C SER A 116 0.76 16.04 17.89
N SER A 117 1.71 16.59 17.15
CA SER A 117 1.76 16.44 15.69
C SER A 117 2.09 15.00 15.27
N LEU A 118 2.98 14.32 15.99
CA LEU A 118 3.33 12.93 15.73
C LEU A 118 2.16 12.00 15.98
N SER A 119 1.40 12.20 17.05
CA SER A 119 0.21 11.39 17.31
C SER A 119 -0.79 11.47 16.14
N ARG A 120 -1.00 12.67 15.57
CA ARG A 120 -1.88 12.86 14.40
C ARG A 120 -1.29 12.23 13.13
N ALA A 121 0.02 12.35 12.93
CA ALA A 121 0.71 11.76 11.80
C ALA A 121 0.75 10.23 11.86
N MET A 122 0.92 9.64 13.04
CA MET A 122 0.83 8.19 13.27
C MET A 122 -0.52 7.66 12.81
N HIS A 123 -1.60 8.28 13.27
CA HIS A 123 -2.95 7.90 12.87
C HIS A 123 -3.20 8.08 11.36
N LYS A 124 -2.77 9.22 10.80
CA LYS A 124 -2.95 9.54 9.37
C LYS A 124 -2.20 8.55 8.46
N THR A 125 -0.95 8.25 8.78
CA THR A 125 -0.12 7.30 8.03
C THR A 125 -0.60 5.86 8.19
N ALA A 126 -0.93 5.43 9.42
CA ALA A 126 -1.43 4.09 9.68
C ALA A 126 -2.75 3.82 8.94
N ARG A 127 -3.68 4.80 8.96
CA ARG A 127 -4.91 4.76 8.16
C ARG A 127 -4.65 4.68 6.67
N ALA A 128 -3.74 5.50 6.14
CA ALA A 128 -3.37 5.47 4.72
C ALA A 128 -2.80 4.11 4.29
N LEU A 129 -2.12 3.40 5.20
CA LEU A 129 -1.50 2.10 4.94
C LEU A 129 -2.37 0.89 5.32
N GLY A 130 -3.56 1.11 5.89
CA GLY A 130 -4.39 0.03 6.43
C GLY A 130 -3.70 -0.78 7.54
N ARG A 131 -2.87 -0.14 8.36
CA ARG A 131 -2.12 -0.75 9.47
C ARG A 131 -2.61 -0.21 10.82
N PRO A 132 -2.42 -0.95 11.92
CA PRO A 132 -2.61 -0.41 13.26
C PRO A 132 -1.58 0.68 13.56
N ASP A 133 -1.95 1.64 14.42
CA ASP A 133 -1.03 2.69 14.87
C ASP A 133 0.20 2.07 15.55
N PRO A 134 1.43 2.54 15.23
CA PRO A 134 2.63 2.03 15.88
C PRO A 134 2.66 2.44 17.36
N ARG A 135 3.52 1.79 18.15
CA ARG A 135 3.74 2.21 19.54
C ARG A 135 4.35 3.62 19.55
N PHE A 136 3.81 4.50 20.39
CA PHE A 136 4.32 5.86 20.51
C PHE A 136 5.77 5.85 21.04
N PRO A 137 6.73 6.48 20.34
CA PRO A 137 8.15 6.45 20.70
C PRO A 137 8.49 7.52 21.75
N ASN A 138 9.70 7.43 22.30
CA ASN A 138 10.31 8.57 22.99
C ASN A 138 10.69 9.65 21.96
N ILE A 139 10.48 10.92 22.30
CA ILE A 139 10.77 12.06 21.43
C ILE A 139 11.69 13.03 22.17
N PHE A 140 12.76 13.46 21.52
CA PHE A 140 13.65 14.49 22.01
C PHE A 140 13.92 15.54 20.94
N VAL A 141 14.25 16.76 21.38
CA VAL A 141 14.60 17.89 20.52
C VAL A 141 16.04 18.32 20.79
N THR A 142 16.82 18.54 19.73
CA THR A 142 18.21 19.01 19.81
C THR A 142 18.43 20.31 19.04
N LYS A 143 19.39 21.12 19.51
CA LYS A 143 19.90 22.30 18.78
C LYS A 143 20.99 21.95 17.78
N GLU A 144 21.61 20.78 17.96
CA GLU A 144 22.66 20.32 17.07
C GLU A 144 22.05 19.93 15.74
N ARG A 145 22.68 20.34 14.64
CA ARG A 145 22.30 19.84 13.32
C ARG A 145 22.63 18.36 13.27
N LEU A 146 21.59 17.54 13.10
CA LEU A 146 21.73 16.12 12.89
C LEU A 146 22.47 15.96 11.56
N GLY A 147 23.61 15.25 11.60
CA GLY A 147 24.57 15.19 10.50
C GLY A 147 23.96 14.83 9.14
N GLN A 148 24.76 14.98 8.07
CA GLN A 148 24.37 14.74 6.67
C GLN A 148 24.13 13.25 6.32
N GLY A 149 23.53 12.46 7.22
CA GLY A 149 22.93 11.18 6.86
C GLY A 149 22.00 11.40 5.68
N ALA A 150 22.15 10.58 4.64
CA ALA A 150 21.33 10.69 3.44
C ALA A 150 19.86 10.64 3.86
N GLN A 151 19.11 11.73 3.63
CA GLN A 151 17.70 11.87 3.98
C GLN A 151 17.37 12.12 5.46
N SER A 152 18.16 12.86 6.26
CA SER A 152 17.79 13.14 7.67
C SER A 152 16.61 14.11 7.84
N PHE A 153 16.47 15.16 7.01
CA PHE A 153 15.38 16.17 7.11
C PHE A 153 15.19 16.76 8.54
N GLY A 154 16.30 16.93 9.26
CA GLY A 154 16.27 17.40 10.65
C GLY A 154 15.63 16.42 11.62
N MET A 155 15.61 15.12 11.30
CA MET A 155 15.17 14.06 12.20
C MET A 155 15.95 12.75 12.02
N GLN A 156 16.29 12.12 13.14
CA GLN A 156 16.97 10.85 13.21
C GLN A 156 16.16 9.85 14.05
N VAL A 157 16.21 8.58 13.65
CA VAL A 157 15.68 7.46 14.42
C VAL A 157 16.87 6.76 15.06
N GLU A 158 16.90 6.71 16.39
CA GLU A 158 17.92 6.00 17.16
C GLU A 158 17.68 4.49 17.16
N LYS A 159 18.70 3.72 17.55
CA LYS A 159 18.64 2.24 17.56
C LYS A 159 17.56 1.66 18.47
N ASP A 160 17.18 2.39 19.52
CA ASP A 160 16.12 2.03 20.45
C ASP A 160 14.72 2.48 19.98
N GLY A 161 14.62 3.10 18.79
CA GLY A 161 13.38 3.63 18.23
C GLY A 161 13.01 5.03 18.74
N THR A 162 13.89 5.66 19.51
CA THR A 162 13.74 7.06 19.91
C THR A 162 13.83 7.98 18.70
N LEU A 163 12.96 8.99 18.63
CA LEU A 163 12.98 10.03 17.60
C LEU A 163 13.67 11.28 18.12
N LEU A 164 14.69 11.73 17.40
CA LEU A 164 15.41 12.97 17.67
C LEU A 164 15.12 13.97 16.56
N PHE A 165 14.52 15.12 16.91
CA PHE A 165 14.21 16.21 15.98
C PHE A 165 15.13 17.42 16.21
N GLU A 166 15.50 18.13 15.15
CA GLU A 166 16.12 19.44 15.24
C GLU A 166 15.08 20.50 15.66
N GLU A 167 15.44 21.37 16.60
CA GLU A 167 14.57 22.44 17.11
C GLU A 167 14.07 23.36 15.98
N ALA A 168 14.91 23.61 14.97
CA ALA A 168 14.55 24.43 13.81
C ALA A 168 13.39 23.84 12.97
N VAL A 169 13.17 22.52 13.02
CA VAL A 169 12.09 21.85 12.28
C VAL A 169 10.73 22.19 12.85
N ALA A 170 10.60 22.45 14.16
CA ALA A 170 9.32 22.77 14.78
C ALA A 170 8.67 24.00 14.10
N SER A 171 9.49 25.03 13.89
CA SER A 171 9.09 26.28 13.22
C SER A 171 9.10 26.21 11.68
N ALA A 172 9.54 25.11 11.08
CA ALA A 172 9.68 25.01 9.63
C ALA A 172 8.31 24.84 8.96
N SER A 173 8.10 25.50 7.82
CA SER A 173 6.84 25.40 7.06
C SER A 173 6.55 23.99 6.52
N TRP A 174 7.57 23.12 6.50
CA TRP A 174 7.52 21.73 6.07
C TRP A 174 7.51 20.73 7.24
N SER A 175 7.33 21.19 8.48
CA SER A 175 7.37 20.36 9.70
C SER A 175 6.43 19.15 9.64
N GLU A 176 5.22 19.31 9.10
CA GLU A 176 4.25 18.20 8.92
C GLU A 176 4.85 17.04 8.10
N GLY A 177 5.65 17.34 7.07
CA GLY A 177 6.33 16.32 6.27
C GLY A 177 7.34 15.51 7.08
N ALA A 178 8.09 16.17 7.96
CA ALA A 178 9.06 15.50 8.83
C ALA A 178 8.38 14.54 9.80
N VAL A 179 7.22 14.94 10.33
CA VAL A 179 6.45 14.13 11.27
C VAL A 179 5.75 12.95 10.57
N LEU A 180 5.23 13.13 9.35
CA LEU A 180 4.68 12.05 8.52
C LEU A 180 5.75 11.03 8.13
N ARG A 181 6.95 11.50 7.79
CA ARG A 181 8.12 10.66 7.56
C ARG A 181 8.46 9.83 8.80
N ALA A 182 8.47 10.45 9.99
CA ALA A 182 8.76 9.75 11.26
C ALA A 182 7.76 8.63 11.50
N SER A 183 6.47 8.96 11.34
CA SER A 183 5.37 8.04 11.49
C SER A 183 5.53 6.79 10.61
N PHE A 184 5.94 6.95 9.34
CA PHE A 184 6.22 5.80 8.47
C PHE A 184 7.43 4.98 8.94
N LEU A 185 8.52 5.62 9.34
CA LEU A 185 9.74 4.93 9.80
C LEU A 185 9.48 4.09 11.05
N LEU A 186 8.55 4.49 11.92
CA LEU A 186 8.13 3.70 13.08
C LEU A 186 7.42 2.39 12.68
N LEU A 187 6.69 2.39 11.55
CA LEU A 187 6.02 1.18 11.03
C LEU A 187 7.01 0.21 10.38
N VAL A 188 8.10 0.71 9.81
CA VAL A 188 9.15 -0.08 9.15
C VAL A 188 10.02 -0.86 10.16
N GLY A 189 10.13 -0.38 11.40
CA GLY A 189 10.94 -0.97 12.47
C GLY A 189 12.36 -0.40 12.56
N THR A 190 12.93 -0.44 13.76
CA THR A 190 14.20 0.23 14.13
C THR A 190 15.40 -0.23 13.31
N ASP A 191 15.49 -1.52 13.03
CA ASP A 191 16.61 -2.13 12.29
C ASP A 191 16.66 -1.67 10.83
N ARG A 192 15.50 -1.26 10.30
CA ARG A 192 15.30 -0.88 8.90
C ARG A 192 15.11 0.62 8.71
N ALA A 193 14.75 1.34 9.76
CA ALA A 193 14.53 2.79 9.71
C ALA A 193 15.75 3.56 9.22
N GLY A 194 16.97 3.11 9.52
CA GLY A 194 18.21 3.74 9.07
C GLY A 194 18.57 3.53 7.59
N GLN A 195 17.89 2.62 6.87
CA GLN A 195 18.24 2.28 5.49
C GLN A 195 17.86 3.40 4.52
N VAL A 196 18.71 3.66 3.54
CA VAL A 196 18.49 4.73 2.54
C VAL A 196 17.17 4.53 1.78
N PHE A 197 16.81 3.27 1.49
CA PHE A 197 15.55 2.97 0.80
C PHE A 197 14.32 3.25 1.66
N SER A 198 14.30 2.79 2.93
CA SER A 198 13.26 3.12 3.92
C SER A 198 13.07 4.63 4.06
N GLN A 199 14.20 5.35 4.10
CA GLN A 199 14.23 6.80 4.19
C GLN A 199 13.60 7.47 2.96
N CYS A 200 13.92 7.00 1.75
CA CYS A 200 13.29 7.50 0.52
C CYS A 200 11.78 7.20 0.47
N ALA A 201 11.36 6.00 0.87
CA ALA A 201 9.95 5.63 0.94
C ALA A 201 9.18 6.49 1.95
N ALA A 202 9.78 6.76 3.13
CA ALA A 202 9.23 7.64 4.16
C ALA A 202 9.02 9.08 3.66
N ASN A 203 9.91 9.57 2.80
CA ASN A 203 9.74 10.89 2.16
C ASN A 203 8.64 10.86 1.09
N GLY A 204 8.54 9.76 0.34
CA GLY A 204 7.52 9.55 -0.68
C GLY A 204 6.11 9.56 -0.09
N ILE A 205 5.91 8.84 1.02
CA ILE A 205 4.60 8.80 1.68
C ILE A 205 4.26 10.16 2.32
N ALA A 206 5.24 10.84 2.93
CA ALA A 206 5.05 12.20 3.42
C ALA A 206 4.60 13.14 2.28
N TYR A 207 5.27 13.07 1.12
CA TYR A 207 4.90 13.85 -0.07
C TYR A 207 3.46 13.56 -0.54
N SER A 208 3.06 12.29 -0.62
CA SER A 208 1.72 11.89 -1.03
C SER A 208 0.63 12.38 -0.08
N LEU A 209 0.88 12.31 1.24
CA LEU A 209 -0.08 12.68 2.28
C LEU A 209 -0.18 14.19 2.57
N LEU A 210 0.79 14.99 2.14
CA LEU A 210 0.75 16.45 2.24
C LEU A 210 -0.16 17.06 1.18
N LYS A 211 -0.75 18.23 1.51
CA LYS A 211 -1.54 19.04 0.58
C LYS A 211 -0.72 20.26 0.12
N SER A 212 -1.07 20.86 -1.02
CA SER A 212 -0.46 22.12 -1.45
C SER A 212 -0.88 23.26 -0.50
N PRO A 213 0.03 24.17 -0.10
CA PRO A 213 1.39 24.39 -0.63
C PRO A 213 2.50 23.59 0.09
N GLN A 214 2.22 22.93 1.22
CA GLN A 214 3.23 22.21 2.02
C GLN A 214 3.92 21.09 1.22
N ARG A 215 3.18 20.43 0.33
CA ARG A 215 3.68 19.40 -0.59
C ARG A 215 4.84 19.91 -1.45
N GLU A 216 4.75 21.11 -2.01
CA GLU A 216 5.79 21.70 -2.86
C GLU A 216 7.03 22.06 -2.05
N GLN A 217 6.83 22.62 -0.86
CA GLN A 217 7.93 22.97 0.05
C GLN A 217 8.70 21.72 0.51
N TRP A 218 7.99 20.63 0.81
CA TRP A 218 8.62 19.34 1.13
C TRP A 218 9.45 18.80 -0.03
N LEU A 219 8.92 18.88 -1.26
CA LEU A 219 9.63 18.45 -2.46
C LEU A 219 10.92 19.25 -2.70
N ASP A 220 10.89 20.56 -2.46
CA ASP A 220 12.07 21.42 -2.59
C ASP A 220 13.16 21.03 -1.58
N VAL A 221 12.78 20.78 -0.33
CA VAL A 221 13.71 20.29 0.70
C VAL A 221 14.26 18.92 0.31
N TRP A 222 13.42 18.03 -0.23
CA TRP A 222 13.83 16.70 -0.66
C TRP A 222 14.82 16.74 -1.81
N ARG A 223 14.56 17.55 -2.84
CA ARG A 223 15.47 17.77 -3.98
C ARG A 223 16.80 18.37 -3.54
N LYS A 224 16.80 19.35 -2.63
CA LYS A 224 18.03 19.95 -2.08
C LYS A 224 18.90 18.92 -1.35
N ASN A 225 18.30 18.06 -0.53
CA ASN A 225 19.01 17.03 0.25
C ASN A 225 19.46 15.81 -0.59
N THR A 226 18.92 15.65 -1.80
CA THR A 226 19.24 14.57 -2.75
C THR A 226 20.15 15.01 -3.90
N ALA A 227 20.40 16.31 -4.05
CA ALA A 227 21.26 16.85 -5.09
C ALA A 227 22.65 16.20 -5.07
N GLY A 228 23.14 15.80 -6.25
CA GLY A 228 24.44 15.14 -6.41
C GLY A 228 24.48 13.66 -5.99
N LYS A 229 23.37 13.06 -5.56
CA LYS A 229 23.29 11.64 -5.17
C LYS A 229 22.66 10.79 -6.27
N ASP A 230 22.99 9.50 -6.26
CA ASP A 230 22.41 8.48 -7.13
C ASP A 230 21.04 7.96 -6.63
N LEU A 231 20.25 8.86 -6.05
CA LEU A 231 18.90 8.56 -5.52
C LEU A 231 17.80 9.16 -6.40
N ARG A 232 18.17 9.96 -7.39
CA ARG A 232 17.25 10.67 -8.28
C ARG A 232 16.21 9.75 -8.94
N PRO A 233 16.55 8.53 -9.42
CA PRO A 233 15.55 7.64 -10.01
C PRO A 233 14.41 7.28 -9.04
N ILE A 234 14.73 6.90 -7.80
CA ILE A 234 13.74 6.51 -6.78
C ILE A 234 12.91 7.71 -6.32
N VAL A 235 13.55 8.88 -6.14
CA VAL A 235 12.84 10.11 -5.77
C VAL A 235 11.85 10.52 -6.85
N ASN A 236 12.30 10.54 -8.11
CA ASN A 236 11.44 10.87 -9.24
C ASN A 236 10.30 9.88 -9.38
N HIS A 237 10.54 8.60 -9.10
CA HIS A 237 9.52 7.56 -9.10
C HIS A 237 8.40 7.88 -8.11
N PHE A 238 8.72 8.09 -6.83
CA PHE A 238 7.72 8.40 -5.81
C PHE A 238 6.97 9.70 -6.08
N VAL A 239 7.65 10.72 -6.62
CA VAL A 239 7.01 12.00 -6.95
C VAL A 239 6.09 11.88 -8.15
N LYS A 240 6.54 11.25 -9.24
CA LYS A 240 5.76 11.08 -10.47
C LYS A 240 4.53 10.21 -10.24
N HIS A 241 4.68 9.17 -9.42
CA HIS A 241 3.67 8.15 -9.20
C HIS A 241 2.93 8.31 -7.87
N SER A 242 3.09 9.44 -7.17
CA SER A 242 2.45 9.66 -5.86
C SER A 242 0.92 9.54 -5.91
N GLU A 243 0.32 9.91 -7.05
CA GLU A 243 -1.12 9.81 -7.30
C GLU A 243 -1.53 8.39 -7.70
N CYS A 244 -0.69 7.71 -8.49
CA CYS A 244 -0.90 6.32 -8.91
C CYS A 244 -0.78 5.33 -7.74
N TYR A 245 0.01 5.67 -6.71
CA TYR A 245 0.18 4.81 -5.57
C TYR A 245 -1.06 4.70 -4.68
N GLY A 246 -1.99 5.67 -4.70
CA GLY A 246 -3.22 5.63 -3.89
C GLY A 246 -2.99 5.19 -2.43
N ASP A 247 -3.99 4.53 -1.83
CA ASP A 247 -3.88 4.01 -0.45
C ASP A 247 -3.00 2.74 -0.36
N ARG A 248 -2.90 1.94 -1.43
CA ARG A 248 -2.27 0.60 -1.38
C ARG A 248 -0.83 0.53 -1.86
N GLY A 249 -0.38 1.50 -2.62
CA GLY A 249 0.97 1.56 -3.19
C GLY A 249 2.06 1.64 -2.13
N PHE A 250 1.91 2.56 -1.18
CA PHE A 250 2.84 2.67 -0.05
C PHE A 250 2.70 1.50 0.93
N GLN A 251 1.54 0.85 1.00
CA GLN A 251 1.38 -0.40 1.75
C GLN A 251 2.23 -1.52 1.14
N ARG A 252 2.25 -1.67 -0.19
CA ARG A 252 3.12 -2.64 -0.89
C ARG A 252 4.60 -2.33 -0.67
N VAL A 253 4.98 -1.04 -0.70
CA VAL A 253 6.34 -0.60 -0.39
C VAL A 253 6.73 -0.94 1.05
N LEU A 254 5.82 -0.77 2.01
CA LEU A 254 6.04 -1.18 3.39
C LEU A 254 6.23 -2.70 3.51
N SER A 255 5.37 -3.52 2.90
CA SER A 255 5.52 -4.98 2.89
C SER A 255 6.83 -5.45 2.24
N LEU A 256 7.27 -4.76 1.19
CA LEU A 256 8.58 -4.98 0.58
C LEU A 256 9.69 -4.69 1.60
N LEU A 257 9.67 -3.51 2.22
CA LEU A 257 10.64 -3.10 3.23
C LEU A 257 10.71 -4.08 4.42
N GLU A 258 9.59 -4.64 4.86
CA GLU A 258 9.53 -5.64 5.93
C GLU A 258 10.25 -6.95 5.55
N SER A 259 10.34 -7.27 4.26
CA SER A 259 10.73 -8.58 3.74
C SER A 259 12.14 -8.62 3.10
N ILE A 260 12.70 -7.50 2.66
CA ILE A 260 14.04 -7.45 2.03
C ILE A 260 15.20 -7.62 3.04
N PRO A 261 16.41 -8.05 2.64
CA PRO A 261 17.62 -7.94 3.47
C PRO A 261 17.96 -6.48 3.85
N VAL A 262 18.64 -6.29 4.99
CA VAL A 262 18.94 -4.94 5.53
C VAL A 262 19.99 -4.18 4.72
N ASP A 263 20.85 -4.92 4.03
CA ASP A 263 22.06 -4.46 3.33
C ASP A 263 21.89 -4.42 1.80
N LEU A 264 20.67 -4.27 1.31
CA LEU A 264 20.37 -4.28 -0.12
C LEU A 264 20.86 -3.02 -0.84
N SER A 265 21.40 -3.17 -2.05
CA SER A 265 21.79 -2.04 -2.90
C SER A 265 20.59 -1.25 -3.43
N ILE A 266 20.78 0.05 -3.64
CA ILE A 266 19.74 0.98 -4.14
C ILE A 266 19.19 0.53 -5.51
N ASP A 267 20.05 0.02 -6.41
CA ASP A 267 19.62 -0.45 -7.74
C ASP A 267 18.64 -1.62 -7.66
N LYS A 268 18.88 -2.56 -6.73
CA LYS A 268 17.97 -3.68 -6.47
C LYS A 268 16.63 -3.19 -5.92
N CYS A 269 16.66 -2.20 -5.03
CA CYS A 269 15.44 -1.56 -4.53
C CYS A 269 14.65 -0.84 -5.65
N ALA A 270 15.35 -0.15 -6.57
CA ALA A 270 14.72 0.51 -7.71
C ALA A 270 14.07 -0.50 -8.66
N ALA A 271 14.74 -1.63 -8.94
CA ALA A 271 14.17 -2.71 -9.73
C ALA A 271 12.90 -3.31 -9.08
N ALA A 272 12.92 -3.52 -7.76
CA ALA A 272 11.75 -3.99 -7.01
C ALA A 272 10.58 -2.99 -7.04
N LEU A 273 10.85 -1.68 -6.94
CA LEU A 273 9.83 -0.64 -7.10
C LEU A 273 9.20 -0.63 -8.48
N GLY A 274 9.99 -0.87 -9.54
CA GLY A 274 9.50 -0.98 -10.91
C GLY A 274 8.44 -2.08 -11.04
N VAL A 275 8.69 -3.26 -10.45
CA VAL A 275 7.74 -4.38 -10.44
C VAL A 275 6.42 -4.00 -9.75
N ILE A 276 6.47 -3.30 -8.62
CA ILE A 276 5.27 -2.86 -7.89
C ILE A 276 4.46 -1.84 -8.70
N HIS A 277 5.13 -0.97 -9.46
CA HIS A 277 4.51 0.05 -10.28
C HIS A 277 3.90 -0.50 -11.58
N ASP A 278 4.60 -1.41 -12.25
CA ASP A 278 4.21 -1.96 -13.55
C ASP A 278 3.34 -3.23 -13.45
N GLY A 279 2.86 -3.55 -12.25
CA GLY A 279 1.96 -4.68 -11.99
C GLY A 279 0.63 -4.55 -12.74
N TYR A 280 0.12 -5.67 -13.26
CA TYR A 280 -1.18 -5.74 -13.94
C TYR A 280 -2.30 -5.98 -12.91
N GLU A 281 -3.39 -5.19 -12.98
CA GLU A 281 -4.56 -5.36 -12.12
C GLU A 281 -5.73 -5.95 -12.91
N VAL A 282 -6.31 -7.05 -12.42
CA VAL A 282 -7.54 -7.68 -12.94
C VAL A 282 -8.68 -7.34 -11.99
N PRO A 283 -9.84 -6.86 -12.45
CA PRO A 283 -10.85 -6.20 -11.61
C PRO A 283 -11.75 -7.15 -10.78
N LEU A 284 -11.18 -8.08 -10.00
CA LEU A 284 -11.91 -9.16 -9.30
C LEU A 284 -12.00 -8.98 -7.79
N GLY A 285 -13.16 -8.71 -7.18
CA GLY A 285 -13.32 -8.54 -5.71
C GLY A 285 -12.84 -9.70 -4.82
N THR A 286 -12.60 -9.47 -3.51
CA THR A 286 -12.03 -10.50 -2.62
C THR A 286 -12.99 -11.69 -2.47
N ASP A 287 -14.29 -11.41 -2.44
CA ASP A 287 -15.31 -12.44 -2.48
C ASP A 287 -15.24 -13.20 -3.80
N ASP A 288 -15.09 -12.52 -4.95
CA ASP A 288 -14.97 -13.15 -6.27
C ASP A 288 -13.81 -14.15 -6.31
N TYR A 289 -12.65 -13.80 -5.74
CA TYR A 289 -11.52 -14.72 -5.62
C TYR A 289 -11.87 -15.99 -4.83
N HIS A 290 -12.49 -15.85 -3.65
CA HIS A 290 -12.89 -17.01 -2.84
C HIS A 290 -13.89 -17.91 -3.59
N HIS A 291 -14.79 -17.31 -4.37
CA HIS A 291 -15.73 -18.04 -5.21
C HIS A 291 -15.02 -18.77 -6.35
N ILE A 292 -14.05 -18.15 -7.04
CA ILE A 292 -13.30 -18.81 -8.11
C ILE A 292 -12.45 -19.96 -7.54
N ARG A 293 -11.77 -19.75 -6.41
CA ARG A 293 -11.02 -20.82 -5.74
C ARG A 293 -11.93 -21.98 -5.35
N ALA A 294 -13.08 -21.68 -4.73
CA ALA A 294 -14.06 -22.70 -4.36
C ALA A 294 -14.65 -23.42 -5.58
N PHE A 295 -14.81 -22.72 -6.71
CA PHE A 295 -15.20 -23.31 -7.99
C PHE A 295 -14.12 -24.26 -8.52
N CYS A 296 -12.86 -23.82 -8.55
CA CYS A 296 -11.71 -24.63 -8.96
C CYS A 296 -11.54 -25.89 -8.10
N ASP A 297 -11.81 -25.80 -6.80
CA ASP A 297 -11.83 -26.95 -5.89
C ASP A 297 -13.02 -27.87 -6.16
N SER A 298 -14.16 -27.32 -6.61
CA SER A 298 -15.35 -28.09 -6.99
C SER A 298 -15.15 -28.82 -8.32
N LEU A 299 -14.36 -28.30 -9.25
CA LEU A 299 -14.00 -28.99 -10.50
C LEU A 299 -13.30 -30.33 -10.28
N LYS A 300 -12.57 -30.48 -9.17
CA LYS A 300 -11.94 -31.75 -8.76
C LYS A 300 -12.96 -32.80 -8.30
N ASN A 301 -14.21 -32.42 -8.03
CA ASN A 301 -15.27 -33.31 -7.58
C ASN A 301 -16.59 -33.01 -8.30
N PRO A 302 -16.91 -33.74 -9.40
CA PRO A 302 -18.09 -33.47 -10.21
C PRO A 302 -19.41 -33.49 -9.44
N ARG A 303 -19.50 -34.20 -8.30
CA ARG A 303 -20.72 -34.22 -7.47
C ARG A 303 -21.03 -32.84 -6.88
N LYS A 304 -19.99 -32.08 -6.49
CA LYS A 304 -20.13 -30.74 -5.91
C LYS A 304 -20.51 -29.68 -6.94
N LEU A 305 -20.14 -29.87 -8.21
CA LEU A 305 -20.49 -28.94 -9.31
C LEU A 305 -22.00 -28.85 -9.52
N HIS A 306 -22.73 -29.96 -9.35
CA HIS A 306 -24.17 -29.97 -9.50
C HIS A 306 -24.89 -29.33 -8.29
N GLU A 307 -24.31 -29.46 -7.10
CA GLU A 307 -24.93 -29.01 -5.84
C GLU A 307 -24.75 -27.51 -5.56
N ARG A 308 -23.74 -26.86 -6.13
CA ARG A 308 -23.37 -25.47 -5.82
C ARG A 308 -23.64 -24.52 -6.99
N ARG A 309 -24.35 -23.42 -6.72
CA ARG A 309 -24.46 -22.29 -7.66
C ARG A 309 -23.18 -21.47 -7.58
N HIS A 310 -22.30 -21.62 -8.56
CA HIS A 310 -21.09 -20.80 -8.72
C HIS A 310 -21.41 -19.57 -9.58
N LEU A 311 -22.30 -18.71 -9.09
CA LEU A 311 -22.67 -17.47 -9.76
C LEU A 311 -21.79 -16.33 -9.23
N LEU A 312 -21.18 -15.61 -10.15
CA LEU A 312 -20.47 -14.37 -9.89
C LEU A 312 -20.99 -13.30 -10.85
N GLU A 313 -21.29 -12.11 -10.33
CA GLU A 313 -21.77 -11.00 -11.15
C GLU A 313 -20.65 -10.37 -11.98
N SER A 314 -19.39 -10.48 -11.53
CA SER A 314 -18.21 -9.89 -12.15
C SER A 314 -17.58 -10.77 -13.24
N ALA A 315 -17.80 -12.09 -13.20
CA ALA A 315 -17.22 -13.05 -14.12
C ALA A 315 -18.12 -14.28 -14.26
N HIS A 316 -18.31 -14.78 -15.48
CA HIS A 316 -19.08 -16.00 -15.70
C HIS A 316 -18.18 -17.22 -15.48
N LEU A 317 -18.55 -18.07 -14.51
CA LEU A 317 -17.83 -19.31 -14.22
C LEU A 317 -18.52 -20.50 -14.89
N ALA A 318 -17.78 -21.24 -15.70
CA ALA A 318 -18.27 -22.47 -16.33
C ALA A 318 -17.19 -23.57 -16.31
N PRO A 319 -17.55 -24.85 -16.25
CA PRO A 319 -16.60 -25.93 -16.44
C PRO A 319 -16.35 -26.14 -17.93
N ARG A 320 -15.10 -26.34 -18.33
CA ARG A 320 -14.72 -26.94 -19.62
C ARG A 320 -14.12 -28.33 -19.40
N ALA A 321 -14.27 -29.22 -20.36
CA ALA A 321 -13.81 -30.60 -20.26
C ALA A 321 -12.78 -30.90 -21.33
N VAL A 322 -11.58 -31.33 -20.91
CA VAL A 322 -10.56 -31.90 -21.79
C VAL A 322 -10.54 -33.40 -21.55
N CYS A 323 -10.59 -34.20 -22.60
CA CYS A 323 -10.71 -35.64 -22.45
C CYS A 323 -9.56 -36.42 -23.09
N ASN A 324 -9.24 -37.56 -22.50
CA ASN A 324 -8.28 -38.51 -23.02
C ASN A 324 -8.88 -39.20 -24.25
N THR A 325 -8.26 -39.03 -25.40
CA THR A 325 -8.79 -39.52 -26.68
C THR A 325 -8.36 -40.95 -27.01
N VAL A 326 -7.31 -41.43 -26.36
CA VAL A 326 -6.64 -42.71 -26.66
C VAL A 326 -7.59 -43.92 -26.48
N PRO A 327 -8.45 -43.99 -25.45
CA PRO A 327 -9.44 -45.07 -25.32
C PRO A 327 -10.37 -45.20 -26.53
N LEU A 328 -10.62 -44.10 -27.25
CA LEU A 328 -11.47 -44.06 -28.44
C LEU A 328 -10.68 -44.28 -29.75
N GLY A 329 -9.42 -44.70 -29.66
CA GLY A 329 -8.55 -44.93 -30.82
C GLY A 329 -8.06 -43.65 -31.51
N LYS A 330 -8.20 -42.49 -30.86
CA LYS A 330 -7.80 -41.19 -31.40
C LYS A 330 -6.50 -40.72 -30.76
N VAL A 331 -5.52 -40.36 -31.59
CA VAL A 331 -4.24 -39.80 -31.15
C VAL A 331 -4.18 -38.33 -31.54
N LEU A 332 -3.85 -37.46 -30.58
CA LEU A 332 -3.69 -36.03 -30.81
C LEU A 332 -2.22 -35.68 -31.00
N SER A 333 -1.96 -34.81 -31.96
CA SER A 333 -0.61 -34.37 -32.32
C SER A 333 -0.55 -32.87 -32.56
N VAL A 334 0.60 -32.29 -32.23
CA VAL A 334 0.92 -30.89 -32.54
C VAL A 334 1.62 -30.81 -33.89
N VAL A 335 1.10 -29.97 -34.79
CA VAL A 335 1.70 -29.67 -36.09
C VAL A 335 1.91 -28.17 -36.22
N VAL A 336 3.07 -27.78 -36.76
CA VAL A 336 3.38 -26.37 -37.06
C VAL A 336 3.35 -26.18 -38.58
N GLU A 337 2.50 -25.28 -39.06
CA GLU A 337 2.25 -25.03 -40.49
C GLU A 337 2.21 -23.52 -40.78
N ASP A 338 2.64 -23.09 -41.97
CA ASP A 338 2.62 -21.67 -42.37
C ASP A 338 1.18 -21.18 -42.65
N THR A 339 0.32 -22.05 -43.17
CA THR A 339 -1.11 -21.80 -43.37
C THR A 339 -1.95 -22.77 -42.54
N PRO A 340 -3.04 -22.32 -41.89
CA PRO A 340 -3.90 -23.22 -41.17
C PRO A 340 -4.61 -24.14 -42.17
N THR A 341 -4.37 -25.44 -42.07
CA THR A 341 -5.13 -26.41 -42.84
C THR A 341 -6.47 -26.66 -42.14
N ASP A 342 -7.55 -26.08 -42.66
CA ASP A 342 -8.89 -26.34 -42.15
C ASP A 342 -9.37 -27.74 -42.57
N THR A 343 -9.11 -28.71 -41.69
CA THR A 343 -9.40 -30.12 -41.93
C THR A 343 -10.70 -30.57 -41.24
N GLY A 344 -11.42 -29.68 -40.56
CA GLY A 344 -12.57 -30.05 -39.71
C GLY A 344 -12.21 -30.90 -38.47
N ASN A 345 -10.94 -31.32 -38.35
CA ASN A 345 -10.39 -32.17 -37.28
C ASN A 345 -9.42 -31.41 -36.36
N SER A 346 -9.41 -30.07 -36.41
CA SER A 346 -8.61 -29.24 -35.50
C SER A 346 -9.31 -29.08 -34.16
N TRP A 347 -8.55 -29.23 -33.08
CA TRP A 347 -9.00 -29.05 -31.69
C TRP A 347 -8.56 -27.72 -31.10
N LEU A 348 -7.44 -27.21 -31.62
CA LEU A 348 -6.84 -25.95 -31.26
C LEU A 348 -5.97 -25.48 -32.43
N THR A 349 -6.11 -24.22 -32.80
CA THR A 349 -5.21 -23.51 -33.71
C THR A 349 -4.72 -22.25 -33.00
N VAL A 350 -3.41 -22.04 -32.99
CA VAL A 350 -2.75 -20.87 -32.39
C VAL A 350 -1.88 -20.23 -33.46
N SER A 351 -2.27 -19.04 -33.91
CA SER A 351 -1.48 -18.24 -34.83
C SER A 351 -0.49 -17.38 -34.03
N TYR A 352 0.78 -17.40 -34.42
CA TYR A 352 1.86 -16.69 -33.73
C TYR A 352 2.89 -16.13 -34.71
N LEU A 353 3.68 -15.15 -34.27
CA LEU A 353 4.75 -14.57 -35.09
C LEU A 353 6.10 -15.20 -34.76
N ASP A 354 6.75 -15.73 -35.80
CA ASP A 354 8.16 -16.10 -35.79
C ASP A 354 8.95 -15.07 -36.60
N GLY A 355 9.48 -14.06 -35.92
CA GLY A 355 10.00 -12.86 -36.55
C GLY A 355 8.89 -12.11 -37.29
N SER A 356 9.00 -12.00 -38.61
CA SER A 356 7.98 -11.38 -39.47
C SER A 356 7.00 -12.39 -40.10
N LYS A 357 7.20 -13.69 -39.87
CA LYS A 357 6.37 -14.75 -40.48
C LYS A 357 5.26 -15.17 -39.53
N LEU A 358 4.04 -15.17 -40.02
CA LEU A 358 2.91 -15.80 -39.34
C LEU A 358 3.02 -17.31 -39.48
N LYS A 359 2.94 -18.03 -38.35
CA LYS A 359 2.89 -19.49 -38.28
C LYS A 359 1.70 -19.92 -37.46
N ASN A 360 1.29 -21.17 -37.63
CA ASN A 360 0.15 -21.76 -36.94
C ASN A 360 0.59 -23.05 -36.24
N LEU A 361 0.36 -23.11 -34.93
CA LEU A 361 0.41 -24.35 -34.16
C LEU A 361 -0.99 -24.93 -34.11
N THR A 362 -1.15 -26.17 -34.57
CA THR A 362 -2.44 -26.86 -34.65
C THR A 362 -2.38 -28.16 -33.87
N LEU A 363 -3.33 -28.37 -32.95
CA LEU A 363 -3.60 -29.66 -32.31
C LEU A 363 -4.68 -30.38 -33.12
N ARG A 364 -4.36 -31.53 -33.70
CA ARG A 364 -5.31 -32.31 -34.51
C ARG A 364 -5.10 -33.81 -34.35
N GLU A 365 -6.08 -34.58 -34.80
CA GLU A 365 -5.99 -36.04 -34.84
C GLU A 365 -4.92 -36.47 -35.86
N SER A 366 -3.83 -37.08 -35.38
CA SER A 366 -2.72 -37.60 -36.19
C SER A 366 -1.81 -38.50 -35.34
N SER A 367 -0.97 -39.31 -35.99
CA SER A 367 0.02 -40.16 -35.32
C SER A 367 1.42 -39.54 -35.27
N ALA A 368 1.66 -38.43 -35.98
CA ALA A 368 2.97 -37.79 -36.05
C ALA A 368 3.20 -36.84 -34.87
N SER A 369 4.26 -37.03 -34.07
CA SER A 369 4.55 -36.21 -32.86
C SER A 369 3.38 -36.14 -31.86
N PRO A 370 2.98 -37.27 -31.26
CA PRO A 370 1.83 -37.34 -30.38
C PRO A 370 2.03 -36.52 -29.10
N VAL A 371 0.95 -35.93 -28.62
CA VAL A 371 0.87 -35.29 -27.30
C VAL A 371 0.69 -36.38 -26.25
N THR A 372 1.57 -36.40 -25.25
CA THR A 372 1.56 -37.39 -24.17
C THR A 372 0.77 -36.92 -22.95
N SER A 373 0.73 -35.60 -22.70
CA SER A 373 -0.14 -35.02 -21.68
C SER A 373 -0.52 -33.57 -21.99
N LEU A 374 -1.64 -33.15 -21.39
CA LEU A 374 -2.04 -31.76 -21.28
C LEU A 374 -1.97 -31.33 -19.82
N GLU A 375 -1.31 -30.22 -19.55
CA GLU A 375 -1.25 -29.59 -18.22
C GLU A 375 -1.89 -28.21 -18.27
N TYR A 376 -2.58 -27.84 -17.20
CA TYR A 376 -3.20 -26.55 -17.03
C TYR A 376 -2.79 -25.92 -15.70
N TYR A 377 -2.41 -24.66 -15.77
CA TYR A 377 -1.99 -23.85 -14.64
C TYR A 377 -2.83 -22.56 -14.62
N LEU A 378 -3.37 -22.25 -13.45
CA LEU A 378 -4.05 -20.99 -13.19
C LEU A 378 -3.54 -20.39 -11.88
N ASN A 379 -3.15 -19.14 -11.96
CA ASN A 379 -2.66 -18.35 -10.87
C ASN A 379 -3.35 -16.98 -10.85
N ILE A 380 -4.51 -16.95 -10.19
CA ILE A 380 -5.34 -15.77 -9.95
C ILE A 380 -5.33 -15.37 -8.47
N GLU A 381 -4.49 -16.00 -7.63
CA GLU A 381 -4.27 -15.54 -6.25
C GLU A 381 -3.67 -14.12 -6.24
N ASP A 382 -3.13 -13.66 -7.38
CA ASP A 382 -2.49 -12.36 -7.55
C ASP A 382 -3.27 -11.36 -8.44
N THR A 383 -4.50 -11.67 -8.82
CA THR A 383 -5.37 -10.74 -9.55
C THR A 383 -6.16 -9.85 -8.58
N VAL A 384 -5.91 -8.54 -8.62
CA VAL A 384 -6.28 -7.54 -7.61
C VAL A 384 -7.79 -7.36 -7.39
N PRO A 385 -8.35 -7.66 -6.21
CA PRO A 385 -9.64 -7.15 -5.82
C PRO A 385 -9.72 -5.66 -5.58
N LYS A 386 -10.88 -5.14 -6.02
CA LYS A 386 -11.39 -3.83 -5.67
C LYS A 386 -11.20 -3.56 -4.16
N PRO A 387 -10.96 -2.31 -3.76
CA PRO A 387 -10.61 -1.96 -2.38
C PRO A 387 -11.63 -2.44 -1.33
N GLY A 388 -11.17 -3.10 -0.25
CA GLY A 388 -11.99 -3.34 0.97
C GLY A 388 -11.90 -4.72 1.66
N GLY A 389 -11.35 -5.77 1.03
CA GLY A 389 -11.27 -7.11 1.64
C GLY A 389 -10.07 -7.33 2.57
N ILE A 390 -10.26 -8.13 3.62
CA ILE A 390 -9.26 -8.36 4.70
C ILE A 390 -8.04 -9.19 4.25
N LEU A 391 -8.06 -9.87 3.09
CA LEU A 391 -6.94 -10.69 2.62
C LEU A 391 -6.80 -10.65 1.09
N SER A 392 -6.38 -9.51 0.56
CA SER A 392 -5.81 -9.46 -0.79
C SER A 392 -4.58 -8.58 -0.77
N GLN A 393 -3.45 -9.21 -0.52
CA GLN A 393 -2.14 -8.61 -0.70
C GLN A 393 -1.56 -9.33 -1.91
N GLY A 394 -1.17 -8.60 -2.95
CA GLY A 394 -0.58 -9.15 -4.17
C GLY A 394 0.68 -9.95 -3.84
N ARG A 395 0.48 -11.23 -3.53
CA ARG A 395 1.47 -12.13 -2.94
C ARG A 395 2.52 -12.47 -3.97
N ASP A 396 2.17 -12.49 -5.24
CA ASP A 396 3.11 -12.76 -6.31
C ASP A 396 3.85 -11.49 -6.73
N LEU A 397 3.21 -10.32 -6.83
CA LEU A 397 3.94 -9.04 -6.95
C LEU A 397 4.99 -8.84 -5.84
N LEU A 398 4.65 -9.16 -4.59
CA LEU A 398 5.58 -9.08 -3.47
C LEU A 398 6.65 -10.17 -3.56
N ARG A 399 6.28 -11.43 -3.85
CA ARG A 399 7.23 -12.53 -4.11
C ARG A 399 8.20 -12.15 -5.20
N TRP A 400 7.70 -11.60 -6.28
CA TRP A 400 8.46 -11.15 -7.44
C TRP A 400 9.43 -10.04 -7.12
N ALA A 401 9.00 -9.05 -6.33
CA ALA A 401 9.88 -8.03 -5.80
C ALA A 401 10.96 -8.61 -4.88
N LEU A 402 10.68 -9.73 -4.21
CA LEU A 402 11.64 -10.49 -3.39
C LEU A 402 12.57 -11.38 -4.23
N GLU A 403 12.09 -12.00 -5.31
CA GLU A 403 12.87 -12.81 -6.24
C GLU A 403 13.84 -11.95 -7.06
N SER A 404 13.42 -10.75 -7.49
CA SER A 404 14.29 -9.83 -8.24
C SER A 404 15.51 -9.37 -7.44
N ILE A 405 15.49 -9.60 -6.12
CA ILE A 405 16.60 -9.29 -5.21
C ILE A 405 17.28 -10.55 -4.63
N GLY A 406 16.84 -11.75 -5.04
CA GLY A 406 17.47 -13.04 -4.74
C GLY A 406 16.86 -13.83 -3.58
N VAL A 407 15.68 -13.44 -3.06
CA VAL A 407 14.97 -14.17 -2.01
C VAL A 407 14.06 -15.22 -2.65
N LYS A 408 14.26 -16.51 -2.33
CA LYS A 408 13.42 -17.62 -2.81
C LYS A 408 12.15 -17.74 -1.96
N SER A 409 10.99 -17.99 -2.57
CA SER A 409 9.78 -18.42 -1.86
C SER A 409 9.12 -19.59 -2.56
N ASP A 410 8.37 -20.41 -1.82
CA ASP A 410 7.58 -21.49 -2.41
C ASP A 410 6.36 -20.94 -3.19
N GLU A 411 6.08 -21.53 -4.34
CA GLU A 411 4.98 -21.18 -5.24
C GLU A 411 3.70 -21.94 -4.83
N ALA A 412 2.61 -21.22 -4.57
CA ALA A 412 1.28 -21.83 -4.40
C ALA A 412 0.39 -21.35 -5.55
N LEU A 413 -0.02 -22.28 -6.42
CA LEU A 413 -0.90 -21.99 -7.54
C LEU A 413 -2.37 -22.05 -7.11
N THR A 414 -3.23 -21.26 -7.77
CA THR A 414 -4.69 -21.33 -7.52
C THR A 414 -5.26 -22.67 -7.98
N HIS A 415 -4.86 -23.13 -9.16
CA HIS A 415 -5.28 -24.41 -9.70
C HIS A 415 -4.20 -24.99 -10.61
N GLU A 416 -3.98 -26.29 -10.46
CA GLU A 416 -3.12 -27.10 -11.31
C GLU A 416 -3.84 -28.39 -11.63
N ALA A 417 -3.77 -28.80 -12.89
CA ALA A 417 -4.46 -29.97 -13.40
C ALA A 417 -3.66 -30.61 -14.54
N ARG A 418 -3.62 -31.94 -14.59
CA ARG A 418 -2.87 -32.70 -15.61
C ARG A 418 -3.69 -33.88 -16.10
N LEU A 419 -3.71 -34.08 -17.41
CA LEU A 419 -4.32 -35.20 -18.11
C LEU A 419 -3.26 -35.93 -18.94
N GLU A 420 -3.13 -37.23 -18.74
CA GLU A 420 -2.24 -38.08 -19.53
C GLU A 420 -3.03 -38.79 -20.63
N PHE A 421 -2.53 -38.75 -21.87
CA PHE A 421 -3.11 -39.46 -22.99
C PHE A 421 -2.63 -40.91 -23.01
N LYS A 422 -3.32 -41.79 -22.30
CA LYS A 422 -2.96 -43.22 -22.16
C LYS A 422 -4.13 -44.13 -22.46
N GLN A 423 -3.84 -45.34 -22.91
CA GLN A 423 -4.89 -46.35 -23.11
C GLN A 423 -5.57 -46.66 -21.77
N ALA A 424 -6.91 -46.66 -21.78
CA ALA A 424 -7.73 -47.08 -20.65
C ALA A 424 -8.83 -48.01 -21.14
N SER A 425 -9.28 -48.93 -20.28
CA SER A 425 -10.47 -49.74 -20.53
C SER A 425 -11.67 -48.98 -19.97
N LEU A 426 -12.63 -48.65 -20.83
CA LEU A 426 -13.86 -47.96 -20.47
C LEU A 426 -15.06 -48.88 -20.72
N ASP A 427 -16.12 -48.71 -19.93
CA ASP A 427 -17.40 -49.34 -20.31
C ASP A 427 -18.08 -48.55 -21.45
N THR A 428 -19.00 -49.19 -22.17
CA THR A 428 -19.69 -48.57 -23.32
C THR A 428 -20.44 -47.28 -22.94
N GLY A 429 -20.87 -47.15 -21.68
CA GLY A 429 -21.52 -45.94 -21.20
C GLY A 429 -20.52 -44.81 -20.93
N GLU A 430 -19.34 -45.12 -20.41
CA GLU A 430 -18.22 -44.19 -20.23
C GLU A 430 -17.66 -43.73 -21.57
N GLU A 431 -17.51 -44.63 -22.56
CA GLU A 431 -17.13 -44.29 -23.93
C GLU A 431 -18.12 -43.29 -24.56
N ALA A 432 -19.43 -43.55 -24.46
CA ALA A 432 -20.45 -42.65 -25.00
C ALA A 432 -20.49 -41.26 -24.31
N VAL A 433 -20.16 -41.20 -23.02
CA VAL A 433 -20.01 -39.92 -22.30
C VAL A 433 -18.76 -39.18 -22.80
N LEU A 434 -17.64 -39.89 -22.94
CA LEU A 434 -16.37 -39.36 -23.40
C LEU A 434 -16.48 -38.79 -24.82
N GLU A 435 -17.08 -39.52 -25.76
CA GLU A 435 -17.32 -39.07 -27.14
C GLU A 435 -18.10 -37.76 -27.21
N ARG A 436 -19.17 -37.63 -26.40
CA ARG A 436 -19.98 -36.42 -26.38
C ARG A 436 -19.26 -35.24 -25.74
N LEU A 437 -18.46 -35.47 -24.71
CA LEU A 437 -17.61 -34.42 -24.13
C LEU A 437 -16.56 -33.95 -25.13
N LEU A 438 -15.98 -34.87 -25.93
CA LEU A 438 -15.09 -34.52 -27.04
C LEU A 438 -15.76 -33.68 -28.11
N GLU A 439 -17.07 -33.82 -28.30
CA GLU A 439 -17.82 -32.97 -29.21
C GLU A 439 -18.07 -31.55 -28.67
N GLY A 440 -17.67 -31.25 -27.43
CA GLY A 440 -17.98 -29.99 -26.74
C GLY A 440 -19.36 -29.95 -26.10
N ARG A 441 -20.07 -31.09 -26.02
CA ARG A 441 -21.45 -31.16 -25.50
C ARG A 441 -21.47 -31.23 -23.97
N LEU A 442 -21.08 -30.13 -23.32
CA LEU A 442 -21.01 -30.00 -21.84
C LEU A 442 -22.34 -30.25 -21.12
N LYS A 443 -23.49 -30.15 -21.82
CA LYS A 443 -24.81 -30.52 -21.28
C LYS A 443 -24.86 -31.96 -20.76
N VAL A 444 -23.98 -32.85 -21.23
CA VAL A 444 -23.84 -34.22 -20.72
C VAL A 444 -23.42 -34.27 -19.26
N LEU A 445 -22.69 -33.25 -18.75
CA LEU A 445 -22.33 -33.15 -17.33
C LEU A 445 -23.57 -33.01 -16.42
N ALA A 446 -24.68 -32.49 -16.95
CA ALA A 446 -25.93 -32.28 -16.22
C ALA A 446 -27.06 -33.28 -16.58
N ASN A 447 -26.89 -34.09 -17.64
CA ASN A 447 -27.97 -34.93 -18.18
C ASN A 447 -27.98 -36.35 -17.58
N SER A 448 -28.97 -36.63 -16.73
CA SER A 448 -29.10 -37.89 -15.97
C SER A 448 -29.31 -39.18 -16.79
N ILE A 449 -29.84 -39.10 -18.03
CA ILE A 449 -30.23 -40.28 -18.83
C ILE A 449 -29.04 -40.92 -19.56
N THR A 450 -28.06 -40.13 -20.01
CA THR A 450 -26.89 -40.62 -20.76
C THR A 450 -25.56 -40.26 -20.08
N GLY A 451 -25.48 -39.11 -19.41
CA GLY A 451 -24.37 -38.67 -18.58
C GLY A 451 -24.66 -38.87 -17.09
N SER A 452 -24.91 -40.12 -16.66
CA SER A 452 -25.03 -40.42 -15.23
C SER A 452 -23.81 -39.82 -14.51
N LEU A 453 -24.07 -38.95 -13.53
CA LEU A 453 -23.03 -38.29 -12.72
C LEU A 453 -21.97 -39.29 -12.23
N HIS A 454 -22.37 -40.54 -11.97
CA HIS A 454 -21.48 -41.62 -11.59
C HIS A 454 -20.42 -41.95 -12.64
N ARG A 455 -20.77 -41.95 -13.94
CA ARG A 455 -19.83 -42.18 -15.05
C ARG A 455 -18.87 -41.01 -15.22
N VAL A 456 -19.37 -39.78 -15.10
CA VAL A 456 -18.52 -38.58 -15.15
C VAL A 456 -17.52 -38.59 -14.00
N VAL A 457 -17.97 -38.93 -12.78
CA VAL A 457 -17.10 -39.07 -11.61
C VAL A 457 -16.02 -40.14 -11.86
N ARG A 458 -16.39 -41.32 -12.37
CA ARG A 458 -15.43 -42.38 -12.71
C ARG A 458 -14.42 -41.96 -13.79
N LEU A 459 -14.86 -41.25 -14.83
CA LEU A 459 -13.99 -40.73 -15.88
C LEU A 459 -12.99 -39.70 -15.34
N VAL A 460 -13.41 -38.85 -14.39
CA VAL A 460 -12.51 -37.90 -13.72
C VAL A 460 -11.55 -38.62 -12.77
N GLU A 461 -12.04 -39.54 -11.93
CA GLU A 461 -11.23 -40.32 -10.98
C GLU A 461 -10.21 -41.23 -11.68
N SER A 462 -10.56 -41.77 -12.85
CA SER A 462 -9.65 -42.59 -13.69
C SER A 462 -8.69 -41.77 -14.52
N GLY A 463 -8.79 -40.43 -14.51
CA GLY A 463 -7.93 -39.53 -15.28
C GLY A 463 -8.20 -39.58 -16.78
N ASN A 464 -9.41 -39.90 -17.22
CA ASN A 464 -9.83 -39.86 -18.62
C ASN A 464 -10.55 -38.55 -18.99
N VAL A 465 -11.02 -37.78 -18.00
CA VAL A 465 -11.59 -36.45 -18.18
C VAL A 465 -10.97 -35.50 -17.16
N LEU A 466 -10.56 -34.34 -17.66
CA LEU A 466 -10.08 -33.22 -16.85
C LEU A 466 -11.10 -32.08 -16.95
N LEU A 467 -11.66 -31.69 -15.80
CA LEU A 467 -12.52 -30.51 -15.71
C LEU A 467 -11.65 -29.31 -15.35
N LEU A 468 -11.67 -28.31 -16.23
CA LEU A 468 -10.90 -27.07 -16.11
C LEU A 468 -11.86 -25.90 -15.94
N PRO A 469 -11.42 -24.79 -15.34
CA PRO A 469 -12.24 -23.60 -15.28
C PRO A 469 -12.28 -22.92 -16.64
N ASP A 470 -13.43 -22.34 -16.93
CA ASP A 470 -13.68 -21.39 -18.00
C ASP A 470 -14.24 -20.10 -17.38
N PHE A 471 -13.80 -18.97 -17.93
CA PHE A 471 -14.06 -17.64 -17.39
C PHE A 471 -14.47 -16.69 -18.51
N GLY A 472 -15.64 -16.08 -18.37
CA GLY A 472 -16.03 -14.91 -19.16
C GLY A 472 -15.69 -13.61 -18.44
N HIS A 473 -15.26 -12.60 -19.21
CA HIS A 473 -15.06 -11.21 -18.77
C HIS A 473 -13.90 -10.94 -17.77
N LEU A 474 -12.92 -11.84 -17.63
CA LEU A 474 -11.76 -11.59 -16.76
C LEU A 474 -10.67 -10.72 -17.42
N GLY A 475 -10.66 -10.58 -18.74
CA GLY A 475 -9.65 -9.84 -19.49
C GLY A 475 -8.33 -10.58 -19.65
N ILE A 476 -8.27 -11.86 -19.30
CA ILE A 476 -7.06 -12.69 -19.37
C ILE A 476 -7.09 -13.40 -20.72
N ARG A 477 -6.11 -13.11 -21.59
CA ARG A 477 -5.99 -13.74 -22.91
C ARG A 477 -4.60 -14.35 -23.07
N PRO A 478 -4.44 -15.49 -23.75
CA PRO A 478 -3.11 -16.01 -24.01
C PRO A 478 -2.39 -15.14 -25.05
N GLU A 479 -1.19 -14.69 -24.71
CA GLU A 479 -0.41 -13.71 -25.47
C GLU A 479 0.91 -14.30 -25.99
N TRP A 480 1.35 -15.42 -25.42
CA TRP A 480 2.66 -15.99 -25.71
C TRP A 480 2.57 -17.51 -25.92
N LEU A 481 3.36 -17.99 -26.87
CA LEU A 481 3.62 -19.40 -27.13
C LEU A 481 5.09 -19.68 -26.78
N LEU A 482 5.34 -20.60 -25.86
CA LEU A 482 6.66 -21.07 -25.48
C LEU A 482 6.91 -22.45 -26.08
N TYR A 483 8.15 -22.71 -26.47
CA TYR A 483 8.61 -24.00 -26.96
C TYR A 483 9.99 -24.35 -26.36
N GLY A 484 10.15 -25.59 -25.93
CA GLY A 484 11.41 -26.09 -25.37
C GLY A 484 11.23 -27.34 -24.52
N VAL A 485 12.21 -27.60 -23.65
CA VAL A 485 12.19 -28.75 -22.74
C VAL A 485 11.06 -28.58 -21.72
N ILE A 486 10.35 -29.68 -21.43
CA ILE A 486 9.15 -29.66 -20.60
C ILE A 486 9.39 -29.12 -19.17
N GLU A 487 10.49 -29.52 -18.52
CA GLU A 487 10.78 -29.07 -17.15
C GLU A 487 11.10 -27.58 -17.10
N ASP A 488 11.82 -27.07 -18.09
CA ASP A 488 12.13 -25.65 -18.21
C ASP A 488 10.87 -24.82 -18.46
N ILE A 489 9.97 -25.33 -19.33
CA ILE A 489 8.65 -24.75 -19.54
C ILE A 489 7.84 -24.71 -18.23
N ARG A 490 7.76 -25.82 -17.48
CA ARG A 490 7.03 -25.85 -16.20
C ARG A 490 7.60 -24.84 -15.21
N ASN A 491 8.93 -24.80 -15.06
CA ASN A 491 9.60 -23.87 -14.16
C ASN A 491 9.34 -22.40 -14.54
N THR A 492 9.39 -22.07 -15.83
CA THR A 492 9.12 -20.70 -16.30
C THR A 492 7.65 -20.33 -16.11
N VAL A 493 6.72 -21.21 -16.47
CA VAL A 493 5.28 -20.94 -16.44
C VAL A 493 4.76 -20.71 -15.02
N ARG A 494 5.18 -21.54 -14.05
CA ARG A 494 4.67 -21.46 -12.67
C ARG A 494 5.03 -20.13 -11.97
N GLY A 495 6.19 -19.56 -12.30
CA GLY A 495 6.65 -18.31 -11.69
C GLY A 495 6.26 -17.03 -12.44
N CYS A 496 5.93 -17.13 -13.74
CA CYS A 496 5.86 -15.96 -14.64
C CYS A 496 4.56 -15.83 -15.46
N CYS A 497 3.54 -16.66 -15.25
CA CYS A 497 2.27 -16.59 -16.01
C CYS A 497 1.04 -16.64 -15.11
N LEU A 498 -0.03 -15.94 -15.51
CA LEU A 498 -1.35 -16.00 -14.84
C LEU A 498 -2.11 -17.26 -15.22
N GLU A 499 -2.02 -17.67 -16.48
CA GLU A 499 -2.67 -18.85 -17.01
C GLU A 499 -1.75 -19.52 -18.02
N ALA A 500 -1.73 -20.85 -18.04
CA ALA A 500 -1.00 -21.60 -19.05
C ALA A 500 -1.64 -22.94 -19.35
N THR A 501 -1.58 -23.34 -20.61
CA THR A 501 -1.89 -24.70 -21.06
C THR A 501 -0.66 -25.26 -21.77
N ILE A 502 -0.17 -26.41 -21.29
CA ILE A 502 1.06 -27.04 -21.77
C ILE A 502 0.71 -28.34 -22.49
N LEU A 503 1.08 -28.42 -23.75
CA LEU A 503 0.98 -29.60 -24.59
C LEU A 503 2.34 -30.31 -24.57
N ALA A 504 2.44 -31.33 -23.74
CA ALA A 504 3.65 -32.12 -23.56
C ALA A 504 3.78 -33.20 -24.63
N ARG A 505 5.00 -33.39 -25.13
CA ARG A 505 5.41 -34.53 -25.95
C ARG A 505 6.51 -35.28 -25.21
N GLU A 506 7.05 -36.34 -25.81
CA GLU A 506 8.07 -37.17 -25.15
C GLU A 506 9.33 -36.40 -24.73
N ARG A 507 9.74 -35.38 -25.49
CA ARG A 507 11.04 -34.69 -25.30
C ARG A 507 10.93 -33.19 -25.06
N ASP A 508 9.82 -32.59 -25.46
CA ASP A 508 9.61 -31.15 -25.46
C ASP A 508 8.14 -30.84 -25.19
N ALA A 509 7.81 -29.56 -25.08
CA ALA A 509 6.45 -29.10 -24.91
C ALA A 509 6.21 -27.78 -25.62
N HIS A 510 4.93 -27.49 -25.86
CA HIS A 510 4.45 -26.17 -26.24
C HIS A 510 3.57 -25.64 -25.12
N ALA A 511 3.85 -24.45 -24.59
CA ALA A 511 3.01 -23.82 -23.60
C ALA A 511 2.37 -22.56 -24.17
N ILE A 512 1.04 -22.47 -24.11
CA ILE A 512 0.28 -21.29 -24.49
C ILE A 512 -0.11 -20.57 -23.22
N VAL A 513 0.34 -19.33 -23.06
CA VAL A 513 0.35 -18.65 -21.75
C VAL A 513 -0.20 -17.23 -21.83
N SER A 514 -0.85 -16.80 -20.75
CA SER A 514 -1.24 -15.42 -20.51
C SER A 514 -0.27 -14.76 -19.53
N ALA A 515 0.37 -13.68 -19.96
CA ALA A 515 1.36 -12.96 -19.17
C ALA A 515 1.31 -11.45 -19.52
N PRO A 516 0.25 -10.75 -19.08
CA PRO A 516 0.05 -9.34 -19.42
C PRO A 516 1.01 -8.42 -18.65
N GLY A 517 1.38 -7.29 -19.27
CA GLY A 517 2.18 -6.25 -18.63
C GLY A 517 3.54 -6.75 -18.12
N SER A 518 3.83 -6.55 -16.84
CA SER A 518 5.09 -6.99 -16.20
C SER A 518 5.27 -8.51 -16.12
N TRP A 519 4.17 -9.30 -16.16
CA TRP A 519 4.24 -10.76 -16.28
C TRP A 519 5.00 -11.14 -17.57
N GLY A 520 4.70 -10.48 -18.68
CA GLY A 520 5.31 -10.73 -19.99
C GLY A 520 6.81 -10.42 -20.01
N GLN A 521 7.24 -9.33 -19.39
CA GLN A 521 8.68 -8.99 -19.31
C GLN A 521 9.47 -10.05 -18.53
N ARG A 522 8.90 -10.54 -17.42
CA ARG A 522 9.49 -11.61 -16.61
C ARG A 522 9.52 -12.93 -17.36
N LEU A 523 8.40 -13.28 -17.99
CA LEU A 523 8.28 -14.45 -18.84
C LEU A 523 9.39 -14.47 -19.91
N VAL A 524 9.61 -13.34 -20.60
CA VAL A 524 10.69 -13.20 -21.58
C VAL A 524 12.06 -13.43 -20.94
N GLY A 525 12.36 -12.78 -19.82
CA GLY A 525 13.65 -12.94 -19.13
C GLY A 525 13.90 -14.38 -18.63
N ALA A 526 12.88 -15.01 -18.04
CA ALA A 526 12.94 -16.38 -17.55
C ALA A 526 13.04 -17.39 -18.70
N ALA A 527 12.27 -17.20 -19.78
CA ALA A 527 12.32 -18.03 -20.98
C ALA A 527 13.73 -18.00 -21.61
N LEU A 528 14.31 -16.81 -21.78
CA LEU A 528 15.67 -16.66 -22.31
C LEU A 528 16.71 -17.33 -21.41
N SER A 529 16.59 -17.18 -20.09
CA SER A 529 17.52 -17.77 -19.12
C SER A 529 17.48 -19.30 -19.12
N ASN A 530 16.30 -19.88 -19.35
CA ASN A 530 16.08 -21.32 -19.42
C ASN A 530 16.22 -21.89 -20.85
N GLY A 531 16.66 -21.09 -21.82
CA GLY A 531 16.86 -21.54 -23.21
C GLY A 531 15.56 -21.88 -23.96
N LEU A 532 14.42 -21.33 -23.53
CA LEU A 532 13.13 -21.49 -24.17
C LEU A 532 12.97 -20.51 -25.34
N VAL A 533 12.24 -20.94 -26.36
CA VAL A 533 11.83 -20.07 -27.48
C VAL A 533 10.45 -19.52 -27.19
N LEU A 534 10.25 -18.23 -27.46
CA LEU A 534 9.03 -17.51 -27.12
C LEU A 534 8.53 -16.72 -28.32
N PHE A 535 7.25 -16.89 -28.64
CA PHE A 535 6.59 -16.29 -29.79
C PHE A 535 5.32 -15.55 -29.36
N PRO A 536 5.08 -14.32 -29.82
CA PRO A 536 3.83 -13.63 -29.55
C PRO A 536 2.68 -14.28 -30.32
N VAL A 537 1.58 -14.53 -29.63
CA VAL A 537 0.34 -15.06 -30.18
C VAL A 537 -0.49 -13.92 -30.77
N THR A 538 -1.01 -14.12 -31.96
CA THR A 538 -1.87 -13.14 -32.65
C THR A 538 -3.33 -13.54 -32.63
N HIS A 539 -3.61 -14.84 -32.68
CA HIS A 539 -4.97 -15.36 -32.73
C HIS A 539 -5.04 -16.80 -32.21
N ILE A 540 -6.18 -17.17 -31.64
CA ILE A 540 -6.45 -18.50 -31.09
C ILE A 540 -7.85 -18.93 -31.55
N THR A 541 -7.99 -20.20 -31.89
CA THR A 541 -9.27 -20.87 -32.13
C THR A 541 -9.27 -22.24 -31.43
N SER A 542 -10.20 -22.51 -30.52
CA SER A 542 -10.26 -23.71 -29.70
C SER A 542 -11.69 -24.28 -29.63
N PRO A 543 -12.19 -24.85 -30.74
CA PRO A 543 -13.57 -25.32 -30.84
C PRO A 543 -13.94 -26.45 -29.87
N ARG A 544 -12.93 -27.12 -29.29
CA ARG A 544 -13.10 -28.19 -28.29
C ARG A 544 -12.81 -27.73 -26.85
N GLY A 545 -12.60 -26.44 -26.61
CA GLY A 545 -12.34 -25.88 -25.28
C GLY A 545 -11.00 -26.31 -24.66
N VAL A 546 -9.99 -26.61 -25.51
CA VAL A 546 -8.63 -26.99 -25.08
C VAL A 546 -7.93 -25.79 -24.46
N LEU A 547 -8.08 -24.62 -25.08
CA LEU A 547 -7.76 -23.33 -24.50
C LEU A 547 -9.04 -22.59 -24.16
N ARG A 548 -8.90 -21.62 -23.27
CA ARG A 548 -9.94 -20.68 -22.94
C ARG A 548 -10.01 -19.58 -23.99
N GLU A 549 -11.21 -19.22 -24.40
CA GLU A 549 -11.46 -18.12 -25.34
C GLU A 549 -12.36 -17.08 -24.67
N GLU A 550 -11.77 -15.96 -24.28
CA GLU A 550 -12.57 -14.86 -23.76
C GLU A 550 -13.20 -14.05 -24.89
N ASP A 551 -14.53 -14.09 -24.94
CA ASP A 551 -15.29 -13.03 -25.57
C ASP A 551 -15.44 -11.86 -24.61
N VAL A 552 -14.74 -10.76 -24.89
CA VAL A 552 -14.73 -9.59 -23.99
C VAL A 552 -16.07 -8.85 -24.06
N PHE A 553 -16.83 -9.02 -25.16
CA PHE A 553 -18.19 -8.51 -25.35
C PHE A 553 -18.97 -9.44 -26.30
N PRO A 554 -19.59 -10.53 -25.81
CA PRO A 554 -20.49 -11.30 -26.64
C PRO A 554 -21.70 -10.41 -26.93
N GLU A 555 -21.88 -10.00 -28.19
CA GLU A 555 -23.11 -9.34 -28.65
C GLU A 555 -24.32 -10.31 -28.68
N ASP A 556 -24.22 -11.46 -28.03
CA ASP A 556 -25.17 -12.56 -28.17
C ASP A 556 -26.09 -12.69 -26.95
N PRO A 557 -27.39 -12.35 -27.05
CA PRO A 557 -28.38 -12.67 -26.02
C PRO A 557 -28.56 -14.19 -25.82
N GLU A 558 -27.98 -15.04 -26.67
CA GLU A 558 -27.94 -16.50 -26.53
C GLU A 558 -26.69 -17.04 -25.82
N CYS A 559 -25.85 -16.20 -25.20
CA CYS A 559 -24.86 -16.69 -24.25
C CYS A 559 -25.59 -17.42 -23.11
N MET A 560 -25.72 -18.75 -23.25
CA MET A 560 -26.53 -19.59 -22.37
C MET A 560 -25.98 -19.49 -20.95
N MET A 561 -26.60 -18.63 -20.14
CA MET A 561 -26.52 -18.76 -18.71
C MET A 561 -26.93 -20.18 -18.35
N TRP A 562 -26.11 -20.87 -17.56
CA TRP A 562 -26.31 -22.26 -17.14
C TRP A 562 -27.62 -22.48 -16.34
N THR A 563 -28.44 -21.45 -16.20
CA THR A 563 -29.73 -21.40 -15.52
C THR A 563 -30.97 -21.35 -16.44
N GLN A 564 -30.86 -21.20 -17.76
CA GLN A 564 -32.07 -21.06 -18.62
C GLN A 564 -32.65 -22.36 -19.21
N SER A 565 -32.34 -23.53 -18.63
CA SER A 565 -33.07 -24.76 -19.00
C SER A 565 -33.33 -25.71 -17.83
N VAL A 566 -34.06 -25.24 -16.81
CA VAL A 566 -34.98 -26.08 -16.04
C VAL A 566 -36.19 -25.25 -15.61
N SER A 567 -37.18 -25.11 -16.48
CA SER A 567 -38.57 -24.90 -16.06
C SER A 567 -39.24 -26.27 -15.98
N ILE A 568 -39.60 -26.67 -14.76
CA ILE A 568 -40.40 -27.86 -14.46
C ILE A 568 -41.88 -27.54 -14.75
N PRO A 569 -42.61 -28.41 -15.45
CA PRO A 569 -43.93 -28.86 -15.00
C PRO A 569 -43.83 -30.21 -14.27
#